data_AF-H3H8W1-F1
#
_entry.id   AF-H3H8W1-F1
#
_cell.length_a   1.000
_cell.length_b   1.000
_cell.length_c   1.000
_cell.angle_alpha   90.00
_cell.angle_beta   90.00
_cell.angle_gamma   90.00
#
_symmetry.space_group_name_H-M   'P 1'
#
loop_
_entity.id
_entity.type
_entity.pdbx_description
1 polymer ?
#
loop_
_entity_poly.entity_id
_entity_poly.type
_entity_poly.pdbx_seq_one_letter_code
_entity_poly.pdbx_strand_id
1 'polypeptide(L)'
;MKIQATIASLAALTGLTASADPSWHDLAITAPHYGRYLTRTTSGDPFFWQADTAWELTHRLNKTSIDFYLKTRAEQGYNVVQTVVISELNGTTRSNFYGDLPYNNSDTTQPNEAYFEL
;
A
#
# COMPACT_ATOMS: atom_id res chain seq x y z
N MET A 1 -64.03 -12.57 17.95
CA MET A 1 -62.69 -12.39 18.53
C MET A 1 -61.69 -13.18 17.69
N LYS A 2 -61.01 -12.53 16.75
CA LYS A 2 -59.93 -13.15 15.94
C LYS A 2 -58.79 -12.14 15.88
N ILE A 3 -57.70 -12.45 16.56
CA ILE A 3 -56.49 -11.61 16.61
C ILE A 3 -55.59 -12.09 15.47
N GLN A 4 -55.32 -11.22 14.49
CA GLN A 4 -54.28 -11.48 13.50
C GLN A 4 -52.98 -10.83 13.99
N ALA A 5 -51.97 -11.66 14.24
CA ALA A 5 -50.62 -11.21 14.55
C ALA A 5 -49.92 -10.78 13.25
N THR A 6 -49.51 -9.53 13.16
CA THR A 6 -48.70 -9.00 12.07
C THR A 6 -47.23 -9.23 12.42
N ILE A 7 -46.54 -10.09 11.67
CA ILE A 7 -45.09 -10.28 11.78
C ILE A 7 -44.43 -9.16 10.99
N ALA A 8 -43.74 -8.25 11.68
CA ALA A 8 -42.87 -7.27 11.06
C ALA A 8 -41.55 -7.95 10.67
N SER A 9 -41.34 -8.17 9.37
CA SER A 9 -40.07 -8.68 8.84
C SER A 9 -39.02 -7.57 8.88
N LEU A 10 -38.00 -7.75 9.72
CA LEU A 10 -36.82 -6.90 9.76
C LEU A 10 -35.93 -7.23 8.55
N ALA A 11 -35.94 -6.37 7.53
CA ALA A 11 -35.01 -6.49 6.42
C ALA A 11 -33.59 -6.10 6.89
N ALA A 12 -32.70 -7.07 7.02
CA ALA A 12 -31.29 -6.83 7.29
C ALA A 12 -30.65 -6.20 6.04
N LEU A 13 -30.24 -4.93 6.15
CA LEU A 13 -29.37 -4.29 5.16
C LEU A 13 -27.96 -4.88 5.32
N THR A 14 -27.69 -6.01 4.68
CA THR A 14 -26.30 -6.43 4.43
C THR A 14 -25.79 -5.60 3.25
N GLY A 15 -25.26 -4.41 3.55
CA GLY A 15 -24.46 -3.67 2.59
C GLY A 15 -23.18 -4.45 2.29
N LEU A 16 -23.16 -5.18 1.17
CA LEU A 16 -21.88 -5.61 0.59
C LEU A 16 -21.19 -4.34 0.08
N THR A 17 -20.27 -3.80 0.88
CA THR A 17 -19.29 -2.85 0.34
C THR A 17 -18.34 -3.66 -0.53
N ALA A 18 -18.62 -3.72 -1.83
CA ALA A 18 -17.62 -4.09 -2.80
C ALA A 18 -16.51 -3.03 -2.72
N SER A 19 -15.38 -3.39 -2.11
CA SER A 19 -14.15 -2.63 -2.23
C SER A 19 -13.72 -2.76 -3.69
N ALA A 20 -14.10 -1.80 -4.53
CA ALA A 20 -13.48 -1.67 -5.84
C ALA A 20 -12.00 -1.38 -5.59
N ASP A 21 -11.10 -2.17 -6.17
CA ASP A 21 -9.67 -1.83 -6.15
C ASP A 21 -9.51 -0.45 -6.78
N PRO A 22 -8.96 0.54 -6.04
CA PRO A 22 -8.80 1.88 -6.57
C PRO A 22 -7.88 1.82 -7.79
N SER A 23 -8.31 2.46 -8.88
CA SER A 23 -7.45 2.63 -10.05
C SER A 23 -6.21 3.43 -9.66
N TRP A 24 -5.04 3.08 -10.19
CA TRP A 24 -3.83 3.88 -10.01
C TRP A 24 -4.02 5.35 -10.41
N HIS A 25 -4.91 5.62 -11.38
CA HIS A 25 -5.27 6.97 -11.78
C HIS A 25 -5.94 7.76 -10.64
N ASP A 26 -6.75 7.11 -9.80
CA ASP A 26 -7.44 7.76 -8.68
C ASP A 26 -6.50 8.04 -7.50
N LEU A 27 -5.38 7.33 -7.43
CA LEU A 27 -4.36 7.49 -6.39
C LEU A 27 -3.29 8.54 -6.74
N ALA A 28 -3.17 8.94 -8.00
CA ALA A 28 -2.15 9.87 -8.45
C ALA A 28 -2.24 11.24 -7.73
N ILE A 29 -1.11 11.76 -7.30
CA ILE A 29 -0.98 13.09 -6.66
C ILE A 29 -0.26 14.06 -7.60
N THR A 30 -0.65 15.32 -7.58
CA THR A 30 -0.05 16.37 -8.41
C THR A 30 0.35 17.56 -7.54
N ALA A 31 1.47 18.20 -7.89
CA ALA A 31 1.86 19.51 -7.38
C ALA A 31 1.58 20.58 -8.45
N PRO A 32 0.86 21.68 -8.13
CA PRO A 32 0.60 22.76 -9.07
C PRO A 32 1.87 23.55 -9.42
N HIS A 33 1.95 24.08 -10.64
CA HIS A 33 3.10 24.85 -11.15
C HIS A 33 3.50 26.01 -10.21
N TYR A 34 2.53 26.72 -9.63
CA TYR A 34 2.75 27.85 -8.71
C TYR A 34 2.04 27.69 -7.36
N GLY A 35 1.98 26.47 -6.81
CA GLY A 35 1.39 26.24 -5.49
C GLY A 35 2.28 25.47 -4.53
N ARG A 36 1.81 25.33 -3.28
CA ARG A 36 2.60 24.80 -2.16
C ARG A 36 2.06 23.48 -1.59
N TYR A 37 0.92 23.01 -2.07
CA TYR A 37 0.19 21.87 -1.51
C TYR A 37 -0.07 20.82 -2.59
N LEU A 38 -0.19 19.56 -2.16
CA LEU A 38 -0.48 18.43 -3.03
C LEU A 38 -1.99 18.21 -3.10
N THR A 39 -2.46 17.75 -4.27
CA THR A 39 -3.85 17.36 -4.48
C THR A 39 -3.95 16.03 -5.21
N ARG A 40 -5.07 15.33 -5.04
CA ARG A 40 -5.44 14.20 -5.91
C ARG A 40 -5.61 14.72 -7.33
N THR A 41 -5.03 14.01 -8.30
CA THR A 41 -5.00 14.44 -9.70
C THR A 41 -6.40 14.43 -10.32
N THR A 42 -7.19 13.40 -10.03
CA THR A 42 -8.54 13.23 -10.60
C THR A 42 -9.59 14.08 -9.90
N SER A 43 -9.62 14.09 -8.56
CA SER A 43 -10.68 14.77 -7.80
C SER A 43 -10.36 16.22 -7.41
N GLY A 44 -9.07 16.60 -7.36
CA GLY A 44 -8.62 17.89 -6.85
C GLY A 44 -8.61 18.02 -5.32
N ASP A 45 -8.99 16.97 -4.59
CA ASP A 45 -9.01 16.99 -3.12
C ASP A 45 -7.60 17.18 -2.55
N PRO A 46 -7.44 17.90 -1.42
CA PRO A 46 -6.14 18.03 -0.74
C PRO A 46 -5.54 16.67 -0.38
N PHE A 47 -4.25 16.50 -0.63
CA PHE A 47 -3.49 15.34 -0.18
C PHE A 47 -2.49 15.78 0.89
N PHE A 48 -2.82 15.54 2.16
CA PHE A 48 -1.91 15.78 3.26
C PHE A 48 -0.88 14.65 3.34
N TRP A 49 0.40 14.94 3.11
CA TRP A 49 1.47 13.94 3.12
C TRP A 49 1.88 13.62 4.57
N GLN A 50 1.41 12.50 5.10
CA GLN A 50 1.81 11.98 6.41
C GLN A 50 2.58 10.68 6.23
N ALA A 51 3.91 10.78 6.24
CA ALA A 51 4.79 9.67 5.90
C ALA A 51 5.47 9.02 7.11
N ASP A 52 5.64 7.70 7.04
CA ASP A 52 6.62 6.96 7.84
C ASP A 52 7.83 6.56 6.97
N THR A 53 8.97 6.31 7.60
CA THR A 53 10.22 5.93 6.95
C THR A 53 10.59 4.48 7.30
N ALA A 54 10.45 3.58 6.33
CA ALA A 54 10.84 2.18 6.46
C ALA A 54 11.78 1.79 5.32
N TRP A 55 13.02 2.30 5.38
CA TRP A 55 13.99 2.16 4.30
C TRP A 55 14.15 0.73 3.79
N GLU A 56 14.25 -0.23 4.70
CA GLU A 56 14.55 -1.61 4.34
C GLU A 56 13.33 -2.54 4.28
N LEU A 57 12.12 -1.98 4.14
CA LEU A 57 10.85 -2.70 4.27
C LEU A 57 10.77 -3.92 3.35
N THR A 58 11.06 -3.74 2.05
CA THR A 58 10.83 -4.77 1.02
C THR A 58 11.89 -5.86 0.97
N HIS A 59 13.09 -5.64 1.52
CA HIS A 59 14.19 -6.60 1.40
C HIS A 59 14.65 -7.18 2.74
N ARG A 60 14.21 -6.67 3.89
CA ARG A 60 14.54 -7.27 5.19
C ARG A 60 13.41 -8.05 5.82
N LEU A 61 12.16 -7.74 5.46
CA LEU A 61 10.99 -8.37 6.03
C LEU A 61 10.38 -9.36 5.05
N ASN A 62 9.65 -10.33 5.58
CA ASN A 62 8.77 -11.19 4.80
C ASN A 62 7.38 -10.54 4.63
N LYS A 63 6.57 -11.11 3.72
CA LYS A 63 5.19 -10.68 3.43
C LYS A 63 4.34 -10.46 4.68
N THR A 64 4.37 -11.38 5.65
CA THR A 64 3.56 -11.29 6.88
C THR A 64 3.97 -10.11 7.76
N SER A 65 5.28 -9.88 7.93
CA SER A 65 5.79 -8.74 8.69
C SER A 65 5.53 -7.41 8.00
N ILE A 66 5.58 -7.38 6.66
CA ILE A 66 5.23 -6.20 5.87
C ILE A 66 3.75 -5.87 6.01
N ASP A 67 2.86 -6.86 5.87
CA ASP A 67 1.41 -6.68 6.04
C ASP A 67 1.08 -6.13 7.43
N PHE A 68 1.67 -6.73 8.48
CA PHE A 68 1.52 -6.24 9.85
C PHE A 68 1.99 -4.79 10.01
N TYR A 69 3.16 -4.43 9.45
CA TYR A 69 3.67 -3.07 9.47
C TYR A 69 2.70 -2.10 8.77
N LEU A 70 2.30 -2.39 7.52
CA LEU A 70 1.44 -1.52 6.72
C LEU A 70 0.07 -1.32 7.38
N LYS A 71 -0.53 -2.39 7.91
CA LYS A 71 -1.79 -2.30 8.66
C LYS A 71 -1.65 -1.39 9.89
N THR A 72 -0.59 -1.57 10.66
CA THR A 72 -0.31 -0.73 11.84
C THR A 72 -0.17 0.74 11.45
N ARG A 73 0.49 1.03 10.32
CA ARG A 73 0.65 2.42 9.85
C ARG A 73 -0.63 3.05 9.35
N ALA A 74 -1.47 2.27 8.67
CA ALA A 74 -2.80 2.72 8.29
C ALA A 74 -3.66 3.04 9.53
N GLU A 75 -3.64 2.19 10.57
CA GLU A 75 -4.34 2.42 11.84
C GLU A 75 -3.84 3.68 12.58
N GLN A 76 -2.57 4.05 12.38
CA GLN A 76 -1.95 5.27 12.94
C GLN A 76 -2.20 6.53 12.09
N GLY A 77 -2.84 6.41 10.92
CA GLY A 77 -3.15 7.54 10.04
C GLY A 77 -2.04 7.94 9.07
N TYR A 78 -0.97 7.15 8.94
CA TYR A 78 0.00 7.36 7.87
C TYR A 78 -0.61 7.00 6.52
N ASN A 79 -0.32 7.79 5.49
CA ASN A 79 -0.79 7.59 4.14
C ASN A 79 0.33 7.53 3.09
N VAL A 80 1.58 7.64 3.53
CA VAL A 80 2.78 7.44 2.71
C VAL A 80 3.79 6.61 3.50
N VAL A 81 4.49 5.70 2.81
CA VAL A 81 5.65 4.99 3.36
C VAL A 81 6.81 5.19 2.41
N GLN A 82 7.94 5.65 2.93
CA GLN A 82 9.20 5.77 2.19
C GLN A 82 10.03 4.50 2.39
N THR A 83 10.47 3.88 1.29
CA THR A 83 11.34 2.70 1.27
C THR A 83 12.34 2.81 0.12
N VAL A 84 13.46 2.11 0.20
CA VAL A 84 14.36 1.93 -0.95
C VAL A 84 14.05 0.60 -1.65
N VAL A 85 14.09 0.61 -2.98
CA VAL A 85 13.86 -0.60 -3.78
C VAL A 85 15.01 -1.59 -3.63
N ILE A 86 16.24 -1.08 -3.58
CA ILE A 86 17.48 -1.84 -3.35
C ILE A 86 18.14 -1.28 -2.10
N SER A 87 18.62 -2.15 -1.21
CA SER A 87 19.24 -1.73 0.05
C SER A 87 20.41 -0.78 -0.18
N GLU A 88 20.47 0.32 0.57
CA GLU A 88 21.59 1.24 0.54
C GLU A 88 22.89 0.55 1.00
N LEU A 89 22.78 -0.32 2.01
CA LEU A 89 23.91 -1.01 2.62
C LEU A 89 23.98 -2.46 2.11
N ASN A 90 25.01 -2.74 1.31
CA ASN A 90 25.24 -4.06 0.70
C ASN A 90 24.11 -4.51 -0.23
N GLY A 91 23.39 -3.59 -0.88
CA GLY A 91 22.20 -3.93 -1.68
C GLY A 91 22.43 -4.86 -2.85
N THR A 92 23.65 -4.94 -3.38
CA THR A 92 23.99 -5.86 -4.49
C THR A 92 24.62 -7.17 -4.02
N THR A 93 24.90 -7.31 -2.73
CA THR A 93 25.67 -8.44 -2.16
C THR A 93 24.97 -9.14 -1.02
N ARG A 94 23.95 -8.52 -0.42
CA ARG A 94 23.09 -9.13 0.60
C ARG A 94 21.70 -9.35 0.03
N SER A 95 21.21 -10.57 0.16
CA SER A 95 19.89 -10.96 -0.36
C SER A 95 18.74 -10.28 0.38
N ASN A 96 17.56 -10.32 -0.24
CA ASN A 96 16.30 -10.11 0.45
C ASN A 96 16.05 -11.21 1.50
N PHE A 97 14.92 -11.13 2.21
CA PHE A 97 14.51 -12.13 3.20
C PHE A 97 14.43 -13.56 2.62
N TYR A 98 14.10 -13.69 1.33
CA TYR A 98 13.88 -14.95 0.63
C TYR A 98 15.14 -15.57 0.01
N GLY A 99 16.29 -14.86 0.08
CA GLY A 99 17.57 -15.35 -0.43
C GLY A 99 17.95 -14.84 -1.82
N ASP A 100 17.15 -13.96 -2.42
CA ASP A 100 17.40 -13.41 -3.74
C ASP A 100 18.26 -12.15 -3.70
N LEU A 101 19.22 -12.04 -4.60
CA LEU A 101 19.93 -10.78 -4.89
C LEU A 101 19.14 -9.98 -5.95
N PRO A 102 19.24 -8.63 -6.00
CA PRO A 102 18.50 -7.84 -6.99
C PRO A 102 19.00 -7.99 -8.42
N TYR A 103 20.24 -8.46 -8.60
CA TYR A 103 20.90 -8.59 -9.89
C TYR A 103 21.60 -9.94 -10.04
N ASN A 104 21.52 -10.53 -11.22
CA ASN A 104 22.22 -11.75 -11.56
C ASN A 104 23.70 -11.46 -11.80
N ASN A 105 24.59 -12.27 -11.23
CA ASN A 105 26.06 -12.13 -11.37
C ASN A 105 26.60 -10.72 -11.04
N SER A 106 25.90 -9.97 -10.19
CA SER A 106 26.21 -8.56 -9.88
C SER A 106 26.19 -7.61 -11.09
N ASP A 107 25.54 -8.00 -12.20
CA ASP A 107 25.35 -7.18 -13.40
C ASP A 107 24.05 -6.38 -13.29
N THR A 108 24.16 -5.06 -13.13
CA THR A 108 22.99 -4.17 -12.97
C THR A 108 22.10 -4.08 -14.20
N THR A 109 22.54 -4.62 -15.34
CA THR A 109 21.71 -4.74 -16.56
C THR A 109 20.86 -6.00 -16.58
N GLN A 110 21.04 -6.89 -15.59
CA GLN A 110 20.35 -8.16 -15.46
C GLN A 110 19.60 -8.25 -14.11
N PRO A 111 18.43 -7.60 -13.99
CA PRO A 111 17.60 -7.71 -12.78
C PRO A 111 17.18 -9.17 -12.55
N ASN A 112 17.11 -9.56 -11.28
CA ASN A 112 16.54 -10.83 -10.86
C ASN A 112 15.07 -10.62 -10.47
N GLU A 113 14.14 -11.06 -11.30
CA GLU A 113 12.69 -10.88 -11.09
C GLU A 113 12.22 -11.42 -9.74
N ALA A 114 12.79 -12.54 -9.25
CA ALA A 114 12.40 -13.13 -7.96
C ALA A 114 12.62 -12.17 -6.77
N TYR A 115 13.60 -11.28 -6.86
CA TYR A 115 13.82 -10.24 -5.85
C TYR A 115 12.67 -9.21 -5.81
N PHE A 116 12.05 -8.93 -6.96
CA PHE A 116 11.03 -7.90 -7.13
C PHE A 116 9.57 -8.43 -7.07
N GLU A 117 9.37 -9.75 -7.04
CA GLU A 117 8.07 -10.42 -6.88
C GLU A 117 7.55 -10.51 -5.42
N LEU A 118 8.17 -9.73 -4.53
CA LEU A 118 7.79 -9.65 -3.11
C LEU A 118 6.30 -9.30 -2.91
#